data_AF-A0A3A0G5J0-F1
#
_entry.id   AF-A0A3A0G5J0-F1
#
_cell.length_a   1.000
_cell.length_b   1.000
_cell.length_c   1.000
_cell.angle_alpha   90.00
_cell.angle_beta   90.00
_cell.angle_gamma   90.00
#
_symmetry.space_group_name_H-M   'P 1'
#
loop_
_entity.id
_entity.type
_entity.pdbx_description
1 polymer ?
#
loop_
_entity_poly.entity_id
_entity_poly.type
_entity_poly.pdbx_seq_one_letter_code
_entity_poly.pdbx_strand_id
1 'polypeptide(L)'
;MTLLRTLIVSSFLSVLFLGAAQAGPIYKWQDEQGVIHYSTKPNASNAKPADLPPITRGDVKLAQIRLVSCDGHGGINCKLGADSDGSVICYDGFRGATARYRFSCNSPKLEVSDISGPEDDGTFKVFVRNSKSVTAEEPAVVFKPSQGQGVKLKGPKEVEAFGMAEFIYSPQLDSTGAASEPPTYAQLDITCANCP
;
A
#
# COMPACT_ATOMS: atom_id res chain seq x y z
N MET A 1 0.56 -11.40 43.88
CA MET A 1 1.13 -10.64 42.73
C MET A 1 0.09 -9.81 41.98
N THR A 2 -0.99 -9.36 42.64
CA THR A 2 -2.12 -8.63 42.02
C THR A 2 -2.13 -7.13 42.32
N LEU A 3 -1.28 -6.66 43.25
CA LEU A 3 -1.22 -5.24 43.66
C LEU A 3 -0.31 -4.36 42.77
N LEU A 4 0.62 -4.96 41.99
CA LEU A 4 1.54 -4.20 41.14
C LEU A 4 0.95 -3.82 39.77
N ARG A 5 -0.12 -4.51 39.33
CA ARG A 5 -0.78 -4.24 38.04
C ARG A 5 -1.76 -3.06 38.10
N THR A 6 -2.32 -2.75 39.25
CA THR A 6 -3.33 -1.69 39.41
C THR A 6 -2.70 -0.28 39.48
N LEU A 7 -1.43 -0.18 39.89
CA LEU A 7 -0.71 1.10 39.98
C LEU A 7 -0.24 1.63 38.62
N ILE A 8 0.03 0.75 37.65
CA ILE A 8 0.51 1.14 36.32
C ILE A 8 -0.63 1.68 35.45
N VAL A 9 -1.86 1.18 35.63
CA VAL A 9 -3.04 1.63 34.86
C VAL A 9 -3.49 3.03 35.30
N SER A 10 -3.29 3.40 36.57
CA SER A 10 -3.71 4.71 37.08
C SER A 10 -2.76 5.84 36.63
N SER A 11 -1.49 5.55 36.35
CA SER A 11 -0.51 6.56 35.91
C SER A 11 -0.64 6.95 34.43
N PHE A 12 -1.20 6.08 33.58
CA PHE A 12 -1.43 6.39 32.17
C PHE A 12 -2.69 7.23 31.90
N LEU A 13 -3.65 7.27 32.84
CA LEU A 13 -4.90 8.02 32.66
C LEU A 13 -4.74 9.52 33.00
N SER A 14 -3.71 9.90 33.76
CA SER A 14 -3.45 11.29 34.15
C SER A 14 -2.74 12.13 33.07
N VAL A 15 -2.13 11.50 32.06
CA VAL A 15 -1.39 12.20 31.00
C VAL A 15 -2.33 12.68 29.87
N LEU A 16 -3.54 12.13 29.77
CA LEU A 16 -4.50 12.46 28.70
C LEU A 16 -5.26 13.78 28.88
N PHE A 17 -5.15 14.46 30.04
CA PHE A 17 -5.92 15.68 30.33
C PHE A 17 -5.12 16.99 30.34
N LEU A 18 -3.82 16.99 30.03
CA LEU A 18 -2.96 18.18 30.12
C LEU A 18 -2.79 18.98 28.81
N GLY A 19 -3.56 18.69 27.77
CA GLY A 19 -3.30 19.17 26.42
C GLY A 19 -4.37 20.05 25.78
N ALA A 20 -5.23 20.75 26.52
CA ALA A 20 -6.04 21.80 25.91
C ALA A 20 -5.15 23.02 25.68
N ALA A 21 -4.44 23.05 24.55
CA ALA A 21 -3.69 24.22 24.10
C ALA A 21 -4.68 25.37 23.84
N GLN A 22 -4.97 26.15 24.89
CA GLN A 22 -5.74 27.38 24.72
C GLN A 22 -4.88 28.37 23.96
N ALA A 23 -5.34 28.76 22.78
CA ALA A 23 -4.68 29.80 22.00
C ALA A 23 -4.64 31.08 22.85
N GLY A 24 -3.44 31.61 23.12
CA GLY A 24 -3.27 32.86 23.85
C GLY A 24 -3.88 34.05 23.10
N PRO A 25 -4.14 35.18 23.80
CA PRO A 25 -4.69 36.37 23.16
C PRO A 25 -3.78 36.86 22.03
N ILE A 26 -4.39 37.25 20.91
CA ILE A 26 -3.72 37.95 19.80
C ILE A 26 -4.01 39.43 19.95
N TYR A 27 -3.01 40.29 19.78
CA TYR A 27 -3.11 41.74 19.84
C TYR A 27 -3.02 42.34 18.44
N LYS A 28 -3.69 43.46 18.21
CA LYS A 28 -3.68 44.21 16.93
C LYS A 28 -3.22 45.64 17.19
N TRP A 29 -2.28 46.14 16.39
CA TRP A 29 -1.87 47.56 16.42
C TRP A 29 -1.55 48.08 15.02
N GLN A 30 -1.45 49.40 14.89
CA GLN A 30 -1.05 50.09 13.66
C GLN A 30 0.30 50.77 13.88
N ASP A 31 1.22 50.67 12.92
CA ASP A 31 2.49 51.41 12.97
C ASP A 31 2.37 52.83 12.38
N GLU A 32 3.46 53.59 12.43
CA GLU A 32 3.52 54.99 11.96
C GLU A 32 3.25 55.13 10.45
N GLN A 33 3.43 54.04 9.70
CA GLN A 33 3.19 53.95 8.26
C GLN A 33 1.75 53.52 7.95
N GLY A 34 0.94 53.30 8.97
CA GLY A 34 -0.46 52.91 8.82
C GLY A 34 -0.68 51.41 8.62
N VAL A 35 0.35 50.56 8.77
CA VAL A 35 0.26 49.11 8.57
C VAL A 35 -0.27 48.44 9.84
N ILE A 36 -1.19 47.50 9.66
CA ILE A 36 -1.80 46.73 10.74
C ILE A 36 -0.97 45.47 11.03
N HIS A 37 -0.59 45.29 12.29
CA HIS A 37 0.18 44.15 12.78
C HIS A 37 -0.62 43.31 13.78
N TYR A 38 -0.32 42.01 13.83
CA TYR A 38 -0.89 41.05 14.77
C TYR A 38 0.21 40.26 15.48
N SER A 39 0.10 40.06 16.80
CA SER A 39 1.09 39.30 17.58
C SER A 39 0.48 38.66 18.82
N THR A 40 1.08 37.59 19.29
CA THR A 40 0.79 36.97 20.59
C THR A 40 1.36 37.76 21.78
N LYS A 41 2.16 38.80 21.51
CA LYS A 41 2.74 39.69 22.53
C LYS A 41 2.17 41.11 22.41
N PRO A 42 1.79 41.74 23.53
CA PRO A 42 1.33 43.13 23.52
C PRO A 42 2.49 44.05 23.14
N ASN A 43 2.23 45.02 22.26
CA ASN A 43 3.20 46.03 21.84
C ASN A 43 3.30 47.22 22.81
N ALA A 44 2.33 47.36 23.73
CA ALA A 44 2.28 48.36 24.78
C ALA A 44 1.60 47.79 26.04
N SER A 45 1.87 48.39 27.20
CA SER A 45 1.34 47.92 28.50
C SER A 45 -0.18 47.98 28.61
N ASN A 46 -0.84 48.79 27.78
CA ASN A 46 -2.30 48.94 27.71
C ASN A 46 -2.92 48.32 26.44
N ALA A 47 -2.16 47.51 25.68
CA ALA A 47 -2.65 46.89 24.46
C ALA A 47 -3.82 45.95 24.76
N LYS A 48 -4.93 46.13 24.04
CA LYS A 48 -6.11 45.26 24.16
C LYS A 48 -6.01 44.10 23.18
N PRO A 49 -6.43 42.88 23.57
CA PRO A 49 -6.57 41.77 22.63
C PRO A 49 -7.45 42.16 21.45
N ALA A 50 -7.09 41.68 20.27
CA ALA A 50 -7.84 41.83 19.04
C ALA A 50 -9.11 40.97 19.11
N ASP A 51 -10.23 41.57 18.72
CA ASP A 51 -11.46 40.85 18.47
C ASP A 51 -11.38 40.19 17.09
N LEU A 52 -10.83 38.97 17.06
CA LEU A 52 -10.70 38.19 15.84
C LEU A 52 -11.97 37.38 15.60
N PRO A 53 -12.45 37.29 14.35
CA PRO A 53 -13.54 36.40 14.05
C PRO A 53 -13.13 34.95 14.40
N PRO A 54 -14.05 34.13 14.93
CA PRO A 54 -13.75 32.75 15.23
C PRO A 54 -13.29 32.04 13.96
N ILE A 55 -12.13 31.37 14.02
CA ILE A 55 -11.69 30.47 12.95
C ILE A 55 -12.60 29.25 13.00
N THR A 56 -13.72 29.33 12.28
CA THR A 56 -14.43 28.11 11.92
C THR A 56 -13.56 27.42 10.86
N ARG A 57 -13.47 26.08 10.90
CA ARG A 57 -13.18 25.37 9.65
C ARG A 57 -14.36 25.74 8.77
N GLY A 58 -14.19 26.76 7.92
CA GLY A 58 -15.17 27.04 6.88
C GLY A 58 -15.43 25.71 6.20
N ASP A 59 -16.69 25.39 5.96
CA ASP A 59 -17.09 24.21 5.21
C ASP A 59 -16.55 24.37 3.79
N VAL A 60 -15.25 24.18 3.61
CA VAL A 60 -14.62 24.06 2.31
C VAL A 60 -15.11 22.71 1.81
N LYS A 61 -16.28 22.73 1.20
CA LYS A 61 -16.74 21.66 0.32
C LYS A 61 -15.75 21.63 -0.84
N LEU A 62 -14.66 20.90 -0.65
CA LEU A 62 -13.84 20.44 -1.76
C LEU A 62 -14.80 19.71 -2.69
N ALA A 63 -14.90 20.19 -3.93
CA ALA A 63 -15.66 19.46 -4.94
C ALA A 63 -15.12 18.02 -4.95
N GLN A 64 -16.00 17.04 -4.77
CA GLN A 64 -15.62 15.66 -4.92
C GLN A 64 -15.17 15.48 -6.37
N ILE A 65 -13.85 15.38 -6.58
CA ILE A 65 -13.30 15.06 -7.88
C ILE A 65 -13.76 13.62 -8.18
N ARG A 66 -14.71 13.48 -9.10
CA ARG A 66 -15.15 12.18 -9.56
C ARG A 66 -14.03 11.58 -10.39
N LEU A 67 -13.22 10.73 -9.77
CA LEU A 67 -12.18 9.99 -10.45
C LEU A 67 -12.85 8.97 -11.36
N VAL A 68 -12.75 9.19 -12.67
CA VAL A 68 -13.16 8.20 -13.66
C VAL A 68 -12.12 7.09 -13.64
N SER A 69 -12.55 5.85 -13.35
CA SER A 69 -11.69 4.66 -13.28
C SER A 69 -12.04 3.69 -14.41
N CYS A 70 -11.20 2.67 -14.59
CA CYS A 70 -11.45 1.59 -15.54
C CYS A 70 -12.32 0.46 -14.96
N ASP A 71 -12.85 0.56 -13.73
CA ASP A 71 -13.52 -0.56 -13.07
C ASP A 71 -14.77 -1.02 -13.84
N GLY A 72 -15.52 -0.09 -14.41
CA GLY A 72 -16.66 -0.37 -15.31
C GLY A 72 -16.27 -0.69 -16.75
N HIS A 73 -14.98 -0.65 -17.08
CA HIS A 73 -14.40 -0.74 -18.42
C HIS A 73 -13.46 -1.95 -18.57
N GLY A 74 -13.64 -2.97 -17.72
CA GLY A 74 -12.84 -4.19 -17.72
C GLY A 74 -11.45 -4.04 -17.08
N GLY A 75 -11.14 -2.89 -16.49
CA GLY A 75 -9.87 -2.62 -15.83
C GLY A 75 -8.84 -1.93 -16.74
N ILE A 76 -7.66 -1.68 -16.18
CA ILE A 76 -6.55 -1.00 -16.85
C ILE A 76 -5.90 -1.92 -17.87
N ASN A 77 -5.66 -1.45 -19.10
CA ASN A 77 -4.98 -2.22 -20.14
C ASN A 77 -3.62 -1.61 -20.47
N CYS A 78 -2.56 -2.10 -19.84
CA CYS A 78 -1.21 -1.58 -20.06
C CYS A 78 -0.65 -1.91 -21.45
N LYS A 79 -1.23 -2.87 -22.19
CA LYS A 79 -0.75 -3.23 -23.53
C LYS A 79 -1.06 -2.16 -24.58
N LEU A 80 -2.05 -1.30 -24.32
CA LEU A 80 -2.45 -0.21 -25.23
C LEU A 80 -1.58 1.04 -25.09
N GLY A 81 -0.66 1.07 -24.12
CA GLY A 81 0.14 2.25 -23.82
C GLY A 81 -0.67 3.34 -23.11
N ALA A 82 -0.08 4.54 -23.06
CA ALA A 82 -0.72 5.70 -22.47
C ALA A 82 -1.69 6.37 -23.46
N ASP A 83 -2.78 6.93 -22.94
CA ASP A 83 -3.63 7.86 -23.69
C ASP A 83 -2.88 9.18 -23.96
N SER A 84 -3.47 10.02 -24.81
CA SER A 84 -2.92 11.32 -25.23
C SER A 84 -2.58 12.28 -24.09
N ASP A 85 -3.26 12.16 -22.94
CA ASP A 85 -3.02 12.95 -21.73
C ASP A 85 -2.08 12.26 -20.72
N GLY A 86 -1.55 11.08 -21.06
CA GLY A 86 -0.70 10.25 -20.21
C GLY A 86 -1.47 9.36 -19.21
N SER A 87 -2.79 9.31 -19.30
CA SER A 87 -3.61 8.36 -18.53
C SER A 87 -3.55 6.94 -19.12
N VAL A 88 -4.16 5.97 -18.42
CA VAL A 88 -4.34 4.61 -18.93
C VAL A 88 -5.52 4.55 -19.91
N ILE A 89 -5.43 3.64 -20.86
CA ILE A 89 -6.57 3.20 -21.67
C ILE A 89 -7.13 1.93 -21.03
N CYS A 90 -8.45 1.82 -20.90
CA CYS A 90 -9.08 0.65 -20.30
C CYS A 90 -9.19 -0.53 -21.29
N TYR A 91 -9.58 -1.71 -20.82
CA TYR A 91 -9.66 -2.93 -21.65
C TYR A 91 -10.63 -2.83 -22.82
N ASP A 92 -11.76 -2.13 -22.64
CA ASP A 92 -12.74 -1.87 -23.70
C ASP A 92 -12.32 -0.72 -24.66
N GLY A 93 -11.15 -0.12 -24.45
CA GLY A 93 -10.64 1.02 -25.21
C GLY A 93 -11.09 2.39 -24.67
N PHE A 94 -11.79 2.45 -23.53
CA PHE A 94 -12.19 3.71 -22.91
C PHE A 94 -10.98 4.60 -22.62
N ARG A 95 -11.13 5.88 -22.97
CA ARG A 95 -10.17 6.98 -22.83
C ARG A 95 -10.74 8.04 -21.90
N GLY A 96 -9.89 8.68 -21.10
CA GLY A 96 -10.31 9.63 -20.05
C GLY A 96 -10.37 9.02 -18.64
N ALA A 97 -9.77 7.85 -18.43
CA ALA A 97 -9.49 7.38 -17.08
C ALA A 97 -8.53 8.35 -16.38
N THR A 98 -8.68 8.51 -15.07
CA THR A 98 -7.83 9.45 -14.31
C THR A 98 -6.50 8.84 -13.87
N ALA A 99 -6.40 7.50 -13.86
CA ALA A 99 -5.20 6.78 -13.48
C ALA A 99 -4.06 7.01 -14.49
N ARG A 100 -2.84 7.26 -13.99
CA ARG A 100 -1.67 7.56 -14.83
C ARG A 100 -0.96 6.30 -15.26
N TYR A 101 -0.67 6.19 -16.56
CA TYR A 101 -0.02 5.02 -17.14
C TYR A 101 1.26 4.63 -16.41
N ARG A 102 2.18 5.60 -16.22
CA ARG A 102 3.48 5.36 -15.56
C ARG A 102 3.41 4.80 -14.14
N PHE A 103 2.28 4.98 -13.45
CA PHE A 103 2.09 4.50 -12.07
C PHE A 103 1.30 3.20 -12.03
N SER A 104 0.38 3.01 -12.97
CA SER A 104 -0.46 1.81 -13.05
C SER A 104 0.20 0.66 -13.80
N CYS A 105 1.12 0.97 -14.72
CA CYS A 105 1.72 0.05 -15.68
C CYS A 105 3.25 -0.06 -15.54
N ASN A 106 3.79 0.11 -14.34
CA ASN A 106 5.23 0.11 -14.11
C ASN A 106 5.84 -1.30 -14.01
N SER A 107 5.15 -2.23 -13.36
CA SER A 107 5.62 -3.61 -13.16
C SER A 107 4.46 -4.57 -12.87
N PRO A 108 4.63 -5.87 -13.13
CA PRO A 108 3.76 -6.91 -12.58
C PRO A 108 3.84 -6.95 -11.05
N LYS A 109 2.91 -7.69 -10.44
CA LYS A 109 2.98 -8.08 -9.03
C LYS A 109 2.51 -9.52 -8.90
N LEU A 110 3.43 -10.43 -8.58
CA LEU A 110 3.15 -11.84 -8.39
C LEU A 110 2.92 -12.16 -6.92
N GLU A 111 1.88 -12.94 -6.63
CA GLU A 111 1.49 -13.36 -5.29
C GLU A 111 1.09 -14.84 -5.30
N VAL A 112 1.50 -15.61 -4.29
CA VAL A 112 0.98 -16.98 -4.12
C VAL A 112 -0.51 -16.87 -3.78
N SER A 113 -1.36 -17.47 -4.61
CA SER A 113 -2.79 -17.54 -4.36
C SER A 113 -3.20 -18.79 -3.60
N ASP A 114 -2.53 -19.92 -3.86
CA ASP A 114 -2.82 -21.19 -3.21
C ASP A 114 -1.64 -22.18 -3.33
N ILE A 115 -1.63 -23.18 -2.47
CA ILE A 115 -0.63 -24.26 -2.43
C ILE A 115 -1.40 -25.58 -2.28
N SER A 116 -1.20 -26.51 -3.20
CA SER A 116 -1.83 -27.82 -3.10
C SER A 116 -1.26 -28.63 -1.93
N GLY A 117 -2.03 -29.59 -1.42
CA GLY A 117 -1.47 -30.67 -0.62
C GLY A 117 -0.42 -31.45 -1.41
N PRO A 118 0.54 -32.11 -0.74
CA PRO A 118 1.47 -33.01 -1.38
C PRO A 118 0.74 -34.25 -1.90
N GLU A 119 1.14 -34.72 -3.08
CA GLU A 119 0.76 -36.00 -3.66
C GLU A 119 1.55 -37.14 -3.00
N ASP A 120 1.22 -38.40 -3.31
CA ASP A 120 1.87 -39.58 -2.71
C ASP A 120 3.38 -39.65 -2.97
N ASP A 121 3.84 -39.02 -4.05
CA ASP A 121 5.25 -38.90 -4.43
C ASP A 121 5.95 -37.68 -3.80
N GLY A 122 5.23 -36.87 -3.02
CA GLY A 122 5.72 -35.62 -2.43
C GLY A 122 5.73 -34.42 -3.39
N THR A 123 5.16 -34.56 -4.59
CA THR A 123 4.92 -33.44 -5.53
C THR A 123 3.87 -32.50 -4.94
N PHE A 124 4.07 -31.20 -5.11
CA PHE A 124 3.04 -30.21 -4.79
C PHE A 124 3.05 -29.08 -5.82
N LYS A 125 1.95 -28.35 -5.87
CA LYS A 125 1.71 -27.26 -6.81
C LYS A 125 1.57 -25.95 -6.05
N VAL A 126 2.15 -24.89 -6.60
CA VAL A 126 2.01 -23.51 -6.14
C VAL A 126 1.30 -22.73 -7.23
N PHE A 127 0.16 -22.14 -6.89
CA PHE A 127 -0.60 -21.28 -7.78
C PHE A 127 -0.19 -19.84 -7.51
N VAL A 128 0.28 -19.15 -8.55
CA VAL A 128 0.75 -17.76 -8.47
C VAL A 128 -0.12 -16.90 -9.35
N ARG A 129 -0.67 -15.83 -8.76
CA ARG A 129 -1.48 -14.84 -9.46
C ARG A 129 -0.68 -13.58 -9.73
N ASN A 130 -0.84 -13.02 -10.93
CA ASN A 130 -0.43 -11.66 -11.22
C ASN A 130 -1.59 -10.70 -10.90
N SER A 131 -1.42 -9.80 -9.94
CA SER A 131 -2.47 -8.84 -9.54
C SER A 131 -2.42 -7.51 -10.31
N LYS A 132 -1.63 -7.43 -11.38
CA LYS A 132 -1.44 -6.23 -12.21
C LYS A 132 -1.74 -6.48 -13.68
N SER A 133 -1.99 -5.38 -14.39
CA SER A 133 -2.27 -5.32 -15.83
C SER A 133 -1.01 -5.41 -16.72
N VAL A 134 0.14 -5.76 -16.13
CA VAL A 134 1.43 -5.91 -16.81
C VAL A 134 1.82 -7.37 -16.76
N THR A 135 2.18 -7.99 -17.89
CA THR A 135 2.66 -9.38 -17.94
C THR A 135 3.95 -9.53 -17.14
N ALA A 136 4.05 -10.60 -16.36
CA ALA A 136 5.28 -10.97 -15.66
C ALA A 136 6.16 -11.83 -16.57
N GLU A 137 7.41 -11.44 -16.72
CA GLU A 137 8.40 -12.10 -17.58
C GLU A 137 9.34 -12.98 -16.74
N GLU A 138 9.64 -14.18 -17.23
CA GLU A 138 10.50 -15.19 -16.57
C GLU A 138 10.19 -15.39 -15.08
N PRO A 139 8.93 -15.69 -14.71
CA PRO A 139 8.55 -15.90 -13.33
C PRO A 139 9.24 -17.15 -12.78
N ALA A 140 9.68 -17.09 -11.53
CA ALA A 140 10.29 -18.21 -10.84
C ALA A 140 9.79 -18.28 -9.40
N VAL A 141 9.39 -19.48 -9.00
CA VAL A 141 9.07 -19.82 -7.61
C VAL A 141 10.19 -20.71 -7.09
N VAL A 142 10.75 -20.35 -5.94
CA VAL A 142 11.78 -21.13 -5.25
C VAL A 142 11.22 -21.60 -3.91
N PHE A 143 11.20 -22.91 -3.71
CA PHE A 143 10.88 -23.52 -2.43
C PHE A 143 12.15 -23.65 -1.58
N LYS A 144 12.10 -23.13 -0.36
CA LYS A 144 13.17 -23.17 0.65
C LYS A 144 12.77 -24.12 1.78
N PRO A 145 13.22 -25.39 1.74
CA PRO A 145 12.99 -26.30 2.86
C PRO A 145 13.72 -25.81 4.11
N SER A 146 13.27 -26.25 5.29
CA SER A 146 13.89 -25.92 6.58
C SER A 146 15.33 -26.45 6.71
N GLN A 147 15.65 -27.50 5.96
CA GLN A 147 16.99 -28.05 5.81
C GLN A 147 17.25 -28.35 4.33
N GLY A 148 18.32 -27.80 3.77
CA GLY A 148 18.73 -28.04 2.38
C GLY A 148 18.83 -26.77 1.53
N GLN A 149 19.07 -26.97 0.24
CA GLN A 149 19.16 -25.88 -0.74
C GLN A 149 17.78 -25.55 -1.30
N GLY A 150 17.56 -24.28 -1.65
CA GLY A 150 16.33 -23.87 -2.33
C GLY A 150 16.18 -24.52 -3.70
N VAL A 151 15.00 -25.04 -4.00
CA VAL A 151 14.68 -25.71 -5.26
C VAL A 151 13.76 -24.82 -6.09
N LYS A 152 14.16 -24.54 -7.33
CA LYS A 152 13.31 -23.81 -8.28
C LYS A 152 12.23 -24.75 -8.81
N LEU A 153 10.97 -24.33 -8.70
CA LEU A 153 9.83 -25.06 -9.24
C LEU A 153 9.77 -24.89 -10.76
N LYS A 154 9.21 -25.90 -11.44
CA LYS A 154 8.93 -25.86 -12.87
C LYS A 154 7.66 -25.05 -13.11
N GLY A 155 7.72 -24.04 -13.97
CA GLY A 155 6.57 -23.19 -14.32
C GLY A 155 6.68 -22.59 -15.72
N PRO A 156 5.72 -21.73 -16.12
CA PRO A 156 5.71 -21.09 -17.42
C PRO A 156 6.79 -20.00 -17.54
N LYS A 157 7.04 -19.54 -18.77
CA LYS A 157 7.97 -18.42 -19.04
C LYS A 157 7.36 -17.04 -18.80
N GLU A 158 6.05 -16.95 -18.70
CA GLU A 158 5.32 -15.71 -18.49
C GLU A 158 4.08 -15.97 -17.63
N VAL A 159 3.64 -14.96 -16.87
CA VAL A 159 2.29 -14.92 -16.27
C VAL A 159 1.56 -13.71 -16.83
N GLU A 160 0.48 -13.94 -17.56
CA GLU A 160 -0.29 -12.87 -18.19
C GLU A 160 -0.79 -11.82 -17.18
N ALA A 161 -1.06 -10.61 -17.68
CA ALA A 161 -1.76 -9.56 -16.95
C ALA A 161 -3.05 -10.11 -16.32
N PHE A 162 -3.23 -9.90 -15.00
CA PHE A 162 -4.33 -10.45 -14.20
C PHE A 162 -4.48 -11.98 -14.23
N GLY A 163 -3.51 -12.69 -14.82
CA GLY A 163 -3.51 -14.13 -15.00
C GLY A 163 -3.06 -14.90 -13.77
N MET A 164 -3.10 -16.22 -13.90
CA MET A 164 -2.64 -17.17 -12.90
C MET A 164 -1.80 -18.26 -13.57
N ALA A 165 -0.79 -18.74 -12.87
CA ALA A 165 0.11 -19.78 -13.33
C ALA A 165 0.33 -20.85 -12.26
N GLU A 166 0.53 -22.08 -12.70
CA GLU A 166 0.92 -23.21 -11.87
C GLU A 166 2.45 -23.39 -11.90
N PHE A 167 3.03 -23.58 -10.71
CA PHE A 167 4.42 -23.96 -10.51
C PHE A 167 4.46 -25.29 -9.78
N ILE A 168 5.25 -26.24 -10.29
CA ILE A 168 5.27 -27.61 -9.81
C ILE A 168 6.61 -27.89 -9.15
N TYR A 169 6.56 -28.36 -7.90
CA TYR A 169 7.69 -28.98 -7.23
C TYR A 169 7.61 -30.49 -7.45
N SER A 170 8.72 -31.09 -7.89
CA SER A 170 8.86 -32.54 -7.93
C SER A 170 10.14 -32.93 -7.17
N PRO A 171 10.04 -33.76 -6.13
CA PRO A 171 11.22 -34.20 -5.40
C PRO A 171 12.14 -35.04 -6.30
N GLN A 172 13.45 -34.82 -6.20
CA GLN A 172 14.43 -35.72 -6.82
C GLN A 172 14.56 -36.98 -5.94
N LEU A 173 14.60 -38.15 -6.57
CA LEU A 173 14.59 -39.50 -5.95
C LEU A 173 15.70 -39.73 -4.90
N ASP A 174 16.71 -38.87 -4.91
CA ASP A 174 17.94 -38.88 -4.12
C ASP A 174 17.93 -37.85 -2.97
N SER A 175 16.85 -37.06 -2.84
CA SER A 175 16.64 -36.13 -1.73
C SER A 175 15.75 -36.75 -0.63
N THR A 176 16.31 -36.94 0.56
CA THR A 176 15.70 -37.59 1.74
C THR A 176 14.59 -36.77 2.42
N GLY A 177 13.70 -36.15 1.64
CA GLY A 177 12.65 -35.28 2.16
C GLY A 177 11.53 -35.11 1.17
N ALA A 178 10.77 -36.16 0.91
CA ALA A 178 9.41 -36.00 0.40
C ALA A 178 8.67 -35.07 1.37
N ALA A 179 8.07 -34.00 0.85
CA ALA A 179 7.32 -33.06 1.68
C ALA A 179 6.06 -33.79 2.18
N SER A 180 6.10 -34.28 3.43
CA SER A 180 4.92 -34.91 4.06
C SER A 180 3.83 -33.90 4.37
N GLU A 181 4.15 -32.61 4.35
CA GLU A 181 3.25 -31.50 4.57
C GLU A 181 3.46 -30.44 3.48
N PRO A 182 2.39 -29.74 3.07
CA PRO A 182 2.50 -28.66 2.10
C PRO A 182 3.40 -27.54 2.64
N PRO A 183 4.20 -26.88 1.79
CA PRO A 183 5.05 -25.80 2.25
C PRO A 183 4.22 -24.61 2.74
N THR A 184 4.79 -23.85 3.66
CA THR A 184 4.21 -22.57 4.09
C THR A 184 4.58 -21.46 3.12
N TYR A 185 3.79 -20.37 3.08
CA TYR A 185 4.10 -19.17 2.30
C TYR A 185 5.48 -18.58 2.60
N ALA A 186 5.98 -18.71 3.83
CA ALA A 186 7.31 -18.22 4.23
C ALA A 186 8.47 -19.03 3.61
N GLN A 187 8.18 -20.23 3.11
CA GLN A 187 9.14 -21.10 2.44
C GLN A 187 9.15 -20.90 0.92
N LEU A 188 8.37 -19.97 0.40
CA LEU A 188 8.27 -19.69 -1.03
C LEU A 188 8.78 -18.29 -1.33
N ASP A 189 9.77 -18.21 -2.21
CA ASP A 189 10.19 -16.96 -2.83
C ASP A 189 9.63 -16.90 -4.25
N ILE A 190 9.05 -15.76 -4.62
CA ILE A 190 8.63 -15.48 -5.99
C ILE A 190 9.52 -14.37 -6.56
N THR A 191 9.99 -14.57 -7.78
CA THR A 191 10.76 -13.58 -8.54
C THR A 191 10.28 -13.54 -9.98
N CYS A 192 10.52 -12.45 -10.68
CA CYS A 192 10.37 -12.37 -12.14
C CYS A 192 11.31 -11.27 -12.70
N ALA A 193 11.65 -11.32 -13.98
CA ALA A 193 12.66 -10.45 -14.58
C ALA A 193 12.29 -8.95 -14.51
N ASN A 194 10.99 -8.65 -14.61
CA ASN A 194 10.43 -7.30 -14.57
C ASN A 194 9.65 -7.02 -13.27
N CYS A 195 9.77 -7.87 -12.25
CA CYS A 195 9.22 -7.62 -10.92
C CYS A 195 10.08 -6.55 -10.19
N PRO A 196 9.46 -5.74 -9.31
CA PRO A 196 10.18 -4.77 -8.49
C PRO A 196 11.03 -5.42 -7.39
#